data_AF-A0A0W1EZ66-F1
#
_entry.id   AF-A0A0W1EZ66-F1
#
_cell.length_a   1.000
_cell.length_b   1.000
_cell.length_c   1.000
_cell.angle_alpha   90.00
_cell.angle_beta   90.00
_cell.angle_gamma   90.00
#
_symmetry.space_group_name_H-M   'P 1'
#
loop_
_entity.id
_entity.type
_entity.pdbx_description
1 polymer ?
#
loop_
_entity_poly.entity_id
_entity_poly.type
_entity_poly.pdbx_seq_one_letter_code
_entity_poly.pdbx_strand_id
1 'polypeptide(L)'
;MADQKRLKTLSATSRQFLASGEGQLVDFKRAPDGISAEDLVSFANAAEGGTILAGVGEQSVDGAQVGVILGCDVGDSMMLQILNKAISCLPPVSVDIIIENLNDKPILRIWVPSSSTKPHCTPKGIYCRRDGSRNRALHPGELLEIFLESEARVFAERFETAAASISEELESLEDSLSATIRSMSNELGWAQSNLGDTSSTIDTILAYSKRVDDETIDIGDRLRAMFRQDTREDPVRDRELKKLTENLIEQISEDKDILEAILAKQKLSYTMRGKPARELTVEDGQAALAEASRIIRDREDRKNYKAKWVAPADCSPEILDAIAAAVAGDHDPARVRKELAGAFRVGYSIYKGKVVAVAGLGKPRAASRARLFKRMGASADPKAFRVRVDWLYLHKDHRKKGQLTRLFTKLRALVKGQSFFAVTRRGDELAHEMLTHLKFKPASLSEGAAESAEVSEILYVLAGA
;
A
#
# COMPACT_ATOMS: atom_id res chain seq x y z
N MET A 1 -23.45 17.96 35.33
CA MET A 1 -24.36 19.14 35.28
C MET A 1 -23.49 20.35 35.45
N ALA A 2 -23.37 21.21 34.43
CA ALA A 2 -22.51 22.39 34.50
C ALA A 2 -23.06 23.36 35.57
N ASP A 3 -22.19 23.82 36.46
CA ASP A 3 -22.50 24.84 37.46
C ASP A 3 -23.04 26.09 36.77
N GLN A 4 -24.34 26.33 36.86
CA GLN A 4 -24.99 27.50 36.27
C GLN A 4 -24.59 28.74 37.06
N LYS A 5 -23.67 29.52 36.51
CA LYS A 5 -23.22 30.77 37.13
C LYS A 5 -24.28 31.85 36.90
N ARG A 6 -24.88 32.36 37.98
CA ARG A 6 -25.86 33.45 37.98
C ARG A 6 -25.24 34.71 38.58
N LEU A 7 -25.21 35.80 37.83
CA LEU A 7 -24.63 37.08 38.24
C LEU A 7 -25.69 38.16 38.37
N LYS A 8 -25.66 38.90 39.49
CA LYS A 8 -26.58 40.01 39.75
C LYS A 8 -26.35 41.20 38.81
N THR A 9 -25.12 41.40 38.36
CA THR A 9 -24.69 42.49 37.48
C THR A 9 -23.92 41.94 36.28
N LEU A 10 -23.67 42.78 35.27
CA LEU A 10 -22.86 42.42 34.10
C LEU A 10 -21.41 42.13 34.50
N SER A 11 -20.82 41.08 33.93
CA SER A 11 -19.39 40.83 34.05
C SER A 11 -18.56 41.91 33.35
N ALA A 12 -17.26 42.01 33.70
CA ALA A 12 -16.35 42.92 33.02
C ALA A 12 -16.26 42.61 31.52
N THR A 13 -16.23 41.32 31.17
CA THR A 13 -16.19 40.82 29.80
C THR A 13 -17.43 41.24 29.00
N SER A 14 -18.64 41.04 29.55
CA SER A 14 -19.87 41.47 28.87
C SER A 14 -19.90 42.99 28.65
N ARG A 15 -19.44 43.79 29.62
CA ARG A 15 -19.36 45.26 29.46
C ARG A 15 -18.39 45.67 28.36
N GLN A 16 -17.24 45.00 28.27
CA GLN A 16 -16.28 45.24 27.21
C GLN A 16 -16.87 44.93 25.83
N PHE A 17 -17.55 43.79 25.69
CA PHE A 17 -18.20 43.43 24.43
C PHE A 17 -19.34 44.39 24.05
N LEU A 18 -20.16 44.81 25.00
CA LEU A 18 -21.20 45.82 24.74
C LEU A 18 -20.61 47.14 24.26
N ALA A 19 -19.44 47.54 24.76
CA ALA A 19 -18.76 48.75 24.32
C ALA A 19 -18.07 48.61 22.94
N SER A 20 -17.60 47.41 22.58
CA SER A 20 -16.90 47.16 21.31
C SER A 20 -17.80 46.83 20.12
N GLY A 21 -19.05 46.44 20.36
CA GLY A 21 -19.98 46.01 19.30
C GLY A 21 -19.75 44.56 18.82
N GLU A 22 -20.55 44.12 17.84
CA GLU A 22 -20.40 42.79 17.23
C GLU A 22 -19.08 42.65 16.46
N GLY A 23 -18.53 41.44 16.46
CA GLY A 23 -17.30 41.17 15.73
C GLY A 23 -16.90 39.71 15.71
N GLN A 24 -15.60 39.47 15.57
CA GLN A 24 -15.04 38.12 15.43
C GLN A 24 -15.17 37.27 16.69
N LEU A 25 -15.24 37.90 17.87
CA LEU A 25 -15.32 37.23 19.17
C LEU A 25 -16.69 37.34 19.83
N VAL A 26 -17.59 38.18 19.31
CA VAL A 26 -18.91 38.39 19.91
C VAL A 26 -20.03 38.57 18.89
N ASP A 27 -21.18 37.96 19.18
CA ASP A 27 -22.42 38.07 18.41
C ASP A 27 -23.58 38.49 19.34
N PHE A 28 -24.43 39.41 18.90
CA PHE A 28 -25.59 39.85 19.66
C PHE A 28 -26.87 39.25 19.10
N LYS A 29 -27.68 38.67 19.97
CA LYS A 29 -29.03 38.22 19.62
C LYS A 29 -30.04 38.96 20.49
N ARG A 30 -31.06 39.53 19.85
CA ARG A 30 -32.15 40.21 20.58
C ARG A 30 -32.90 39.27 21.51
N ALA A 31 -33.01 38.00 21.14
CA ALA A 31 -33.64 36.96 21.95
C ALA A 31 -32.88 35.63 21.82
N PRO A 32 -32.94 34.74 22.82
CA PRO A 32 -32.20 33.47 22.79
C PRO A 32 -32.67 32.50 21.70
N ASP A 33 -33.94 32.60 21.27
CA ASP A 33 -34.46 31.84 20.12
C ASP A 33 -33.70 32.13 18.81
N GLY A 34 -33.16 33.36 18.70
CA GLY A 34 -32.38 33.80 17.55
C GLY A 34 -31.00 33.16 17.43
N ILE A 35 -30.56 32.37 18.41
CA ILE A 35 -29.30 31.62 18.35
C ILE A 35 -29.50 30.44 17.40
N SER A 36 -28.76 30.43 16.30
CA SER A 36 -28.77 29.36 15.31
C SER A 36 -27.65 28.35 15.56
N ALA A 37 -27.78 27.14 14.99
CA ALA A 37 -26.69 26.16 15.02
C ALA A 37 -25.44 26.67 14.28
N GLU A 38 -25.62 27.53 13.26
CA GLU A 38 -24.51 28.15 12.52
C GLU A 38 -23.70 29.08 13.42
N ASP A 39 -24.34 29.85 14.30
CA ASP A 39 -23.64 30.74 15.25
C ASP A 39 -22.72 29.91 16.15
N LEU A 40 -23.23 28.80 16.72
CA LEU A 40 -22.46 27.90 17.58
C LEU A 40 -21.30 27.25 16.83
N VAL A 41 -21.57 26.69 15.65
CA VAL A 41 -20.56 26.02 14.82
C VAL A 41 -19.47 27.01 14.36
N SER A 42 -19.86 28.23 14.00
CA SER A 42 -18.93 29.25 13.50
C SER A 42 -17.89 29.65 14.54
N PHE A 43 -18.29 29.75 15.82
CA PHE A 43 -17.38 30.01 16.93
C PHE A 43 -16.60 28.76 17.31
N ALA A 44 -17.23 27.59 17.37
CA ALA A 44 -16.54 26.34 17.66
C ALA A 44 -15.41 26.04 16.66
N ASN A 45 -15.57 26.44 15.40
CA ASN A 45 -14.57 26.34 14.33
C ASN A 45 -13.58 27.50 14.26
N ALA A 46 -13.85 28.63 14.93
CA ALA A 46 -12.95 29.77 14.98
C ALA A 46 -11.70 29.45 15.82
N ALA A 47 -10.59 30.15 15.55
CA ALA A 47 -9.32 29.92 16.25
C ALA A 47 -9.41 30.17 17.77
N GLU A 48 -10.18 31.18 18.17
CA GLU A 48 -10.29 31.63 19.57
C GLU A 48 -11.65 31.31 20.21
N GLY A 49 -12.59 30.74 19.46
CA GLY A 49 -13.97 30.61 19.91
C GLY A 49 -14.72 31.93 19.83
N GLY A 50 -15.70 32.13 20.72
CA GLY A 50 -16.38 33.41 20.88
C GLY A 50 -17.54 33.37 21.88
N THR A 51 -18.27 34.48 21.95
CA THR A 51 -19.35 34.69 22.90
C THR A 51 -20.61 35.16 22.19
N ILE A 52 -21.77 34.61 22.56
CA ILE A 52 -23.07 35.11 22.12
C ILE A 52 -23.76 35.77 23.31
N LEU A 53 -24.18 37.02 23.14
CA LEU A 53 -24.99 37.75 24.12
C LEU A 53 -26.45 37.78 23.65
N ALA A 54 -27.32 37.02 24.31
CA ALA A 54 -28.75 37.02 24.04
C ALA A 54 -29.50 37.98 24.98
N GLY A 55 -30.49 38.70 24.45
CA GLY A 55 -31.13 39.82 25.14
C GLY A 55 -30.41 41.16 24.88
N VAL A 56 -29.59 41.24 23.83
CA VAL A 56 -28.82 42.43 23.44
C VAL A 56 -29.15 42.80 22.00
N GLY A 57 -29.43 44.08 21.75
CA GLY A 57 -29.55 44.66 20.42
C GLY A 57 -28.35 45.54 20.09
N GLU A 58 -28.28 46.00 18.85
CA GLU A 58 -27.24 46.91 18.40
C GLU A 58 -27.82 48.32 18.17
N GLN A 59 -27.08 49.35 18.57
CA GLN A 59 -27.39 50.76 18.32
C GLN A 59 -26.12 51.48 17.87
N SER A 60 -26.24 52.39 16.90
CA SER A 60 -25.14 53.27 16.50
C SER A 60 -25.15 54.54 17.34
N VAL A 61 -24.04 54.81 18.02
CA VAL A 61 -23.80 56.04 18.80
C VAL A 61 -22.47 56.62 18.32
N ASP A 62 -22.48 57.86 17.84
CA ASP A 62 -21.30 58.58 17.35
C ASP A 62 -20.49 57.82 16.27
N GLY A 63 -21.18 57.07 15.41
CA GLY A 63 -20.56 56.30 14.33
C GLY A 63 -19.95 54.96 14.77
N ALA A 64 -19.93 54.66 16.07
CA ALA A 64 -19.57 53.35 16.62
C ALA A 64 -20.83 52.50 16.85
N GLN A 65 -20.74 51.20 16.58
CA GLN A 65 -21.79 50.24 16.92
C GLN A 65 -21.58 49.75 18.36
N VAL A 66 -22.59 49.94 19.21
CA VAL A 66 -22.58 49.53 20.62
C VAL A 66 -23.78 48.63 20.93
N GLY A 67 -23.59 47.73 21.89
CA GLY A 67 -24.63 46.82 22.36
C GLY A 67 -25.56 47.49 23.38
N VAL A 68 -26.86 47.31 23.22
CA VAL A 68 -27.90 47.81 24.12
C VAL A 68 -28.67 46.65 24.72
N ILE A 69 -28.82 46.66 26.05
CA ILE A 69 -29.51 45.58 26.77
C ILE A 69 -31.02 45.72 26.62
N LEU A 70 -31.62 44.72 25.98
CA LEU A 70 -33.07 44.58 25.82
C LEU A 70 -33.67 43.70 26.92
N GLY A 71 -32.89 42.74 27.41
CA GLY A 71 -33.32 41.68 28.32
C GLY A 71 -33.95 40.52 27.56
N CYS A 72 -33.89 39.32 28.15
CA CYS A 72 -34.56 38.13 27.63
C CYS A 72 -35.05 37.20 28.72
N ASP A 73 -35.90 36.24 28.35
CA ASP A 73 -36.22 35.12 29.23
C ASP A 73 -34.97 34.25 29.43
N VAL A 74 -34.69 33.92 30.69
CA VAL A 74 -33.55 33.13 31.15
C VAL A 74 -34.00 31.83 31.83
N GLY A 75 -35.25 31.42 31.60
CA GLY A 75 -35.80 30.18 32.13
C GLY A 75 -35.08 28.92 31.64
N ASP A 76 -35.25 27.83 32.39
CA ASP A 76 -34.59 26.54 32.13
C ASP A 76 -34.93 25.95 30.77
N SER A 77 -36.17 26.16 30.30
CA SER A 77 -36.62 25.72 28.97
C SER A 77 -35.77 26.34 27.85
N MET A 78 -35.41 27.62 27.96
CA MET A 78 -34.61 28.32 26.96
C MET A 78 -33.16 27.84 26.96
N MET A 79 -32.59 27.63 28.15
CA MET A 79 -31.24 27.06 28.28
C MET A 79 -31.17 25.65 27.70
N LEU A 80 -32.18 24.81 27.97
CA LEU A 80 -32.28 23.47 27.38
C LEU A 80 -32.36 23.52 25.86
N GLN A 81 -33.07 24.48 25.27
CA GLN A 81 -33.12 24.63 23.82
C GLN A 81 -31.74 24.98 23.23
N ILE A 82 -30.98 25.87 23.86
CA ILE A 82 -29.61 26.21 23.42
C ILE A 82 -28.69 24.98 23.53
N LEU A 83 -28.75 24.27 24.65
CA LEU A 83 -27.97 23.04 24.86
C LEU A 83 -28.33 21.96 23.82
N ASN A 84 -29.61 21.76 23.54
CA ASN A 84 -30.06 20.81 22.53
C ASN A 84 -29.57 21.18 21.12
N LYS A 85 -29.55 22.48 20.77
CA LYS A 85 -28.96 22.96 19.51
C LYS A 85 -27.46 22.64 19.45
N ALA A 86 -26.72 22.87 20.52
CA ALA A 86 -25.29 22.57 20.59
C ALA A 86 -24.99 21.06 20.48
N ILE A 87 -25.76 20.22 21.17
CA ILE A 87 -25.65 18.75 21.12
C ILE A 87 -25.99 18.20 19.73
N SER A 88 -26.92 18.84 19.01
CA SER A 88 -27.34 18.41 17.67
C SER A 88 -26.28 18.66 16.57
N CYS A 89 -25.25 19.45 16.84
CA CYS A 89 -24.16 19.67 15.89
C CYS A 89 -23.26 18.43 15.77
N LEU A 90 -22.54 18.30 14.66
CA LEU A 90 -21.64 17.18 14.40
C LEU A 90 -20.19 17.65 14.17
N PRO A 91 -19.24 17.33 15.06
CA PRO A 91 -19.44 16.80 16.41
C PRO A 91 -20.24 17.77 17.32
N PRO A 92 -20.74 17.33 18.49
CA PRO A 92 -21.42 18.22 19.43
C PRO A 92 -20.55 19.42 19.83
N VAL A 93 -21.14 20.61 19.92
CA VAL A 93 -20.44 21.83 20.33
C VAL A 93 -20.55 22.00 21.85
N SER A 94 -19.43 22.27 22.53
CA SER A 94 -19.44 22.63 23.95
C SER A 94 -19.86 24.08 24.12
N VAL A 95 -20.72 24.37 25.10
CA VAL A 95 -21.17 25.74 25.41
C VAL A 95 -21.30 25.93 26.91
N ASP A 96 -20.89 27.10 27.40
CA ASP A 96 -21.08 27.52 28.79
C ASP A 96 -22.05 28.70 28.85
N ILE A 97 -23.18 28.51 29.54
CA ILE A 97 -24.23 29.51 29.65
C ILE A 97 -24.18 30.17 31.03
N ILE A 98 -24.08 31.50 31.03
CA ILE A 98 -24.03 32.33 32.23
C ILE A 98 -25.17 33.33 32.17
N ILE A 99 -25.95 33.41 33.25
CA ILE A 99 -27.03 34.39 33.38
C ILE A 99 -26.46 35.64 34.02
N GLU A 100 -26.61 36.80 33.37
CA GLU A 100 -26.11 38.08 33.88
C GLU A 100 -27.23 39.12 34.01
N ASN A 101 -26.95 40.18 34.78
CA ASN A 101 -27.80 41.35 34.94
C ASN A 101 -29.20 41.07 35.54
N LEU A 102 -29.29 40.11 36.46
CA LEU A 102 -30.56 39.73 37.13
C LEU A 102 -31.23 40.87 37.93
N ASN A 103 -30.49 41.89 38.34
CA ASN A 103 -31.04 43.01 39.11
C ASN A 103 -31.81 44.04 38.23
N ASP A 104 -31.73 43.92 36.90
CA ASP A 104 -32.38 44.82 35.95
C ASP A 104 -32.97 43.99 34.79
N LYS A 105 -32.39 44.08 33.60
CA LYS A 105 -32.80 43.30 32.42
C LYS A 105 -31.88 42.08 32.25
N PRO A 106 -32.34 40.86 32.55
CA PRO A 106 -31.49 39.68 32.51
C PRO A 106 -31.08 39.33 31.07
N ILE A 107 -29.84 38.87 30.90
CA ILE A 107 -29.29 38.42 29.61
C ILE A 107 -28.61 37.06 29.75
N LEU A 108 -28.49 36.33 28.64
CA LEU A 108 -27.68 35.12 28.58
C LEU A 108 -26.36 35.41 27.88
N ARG A 109 -25.26 35.03 28.52
CA ARG A 109 -23.95 34.96 27.89
C ARG A 109 -23.61 33.50 27.62
N ILE A 110 -23.52 33.14 26.35
CA ILE A 110 -23.16 31.81 25.88
C ILE A 110 -21.72 31.88 25.39
N TRP A 111 -20.80 31.28 26.13
CA TRP A 111 -19.41 31.14 25.70
C TRP A 111 -19.25 29.84 24.92
N VAL A 112 -18.69 29.95 23.72
CA VAL A 112 -18.38 28.82 22.83
C VAL A 112 -16.85 28.76 22.67
N PRO A 113 -16.15 27.82 23.31
CA PRO A 113 -14.71 27.70 23.16
C PRO A 113 -14.34 27.25 21.75
N SER A 114 -13.11 27.59 21.32
CA SER A 114 -12.49 26.96 20.16
C SER A 114 -12.38 25.46 20.41
N SER A 115 -12.99 24.66 19.54
CA SER A 115 -13.04 23.22 19.76
C SER A 115 -11.73 22.53 19.41
N SER A 116 -11.43 21.46 20.16
CA SER A 116 -10.37 20.53 19.82
C SER A 116 -10.80 19.54 18.72
N THR A 117 -12.09 19.30 18.53
CA THR A 117 -12.62 18.30 17.60
C THR A 117 -13.18 18.92 16.30
N LYS A 118 -12.65 20.08 15.91
CA LYS A 118 -12.96 20.72 14.62
C LYS A 118 -12.65 19.76 13.45
N PRO A 119 -13.36 19.87 12.31
CA PRO A 119 -14.42 20.84 12.05
C PRO A 119 -15.80 20.35 12.50
N HIS A 120 -16.59 21.26 13.06
CA HIS A 120 -18.00 21.07 13.37
C HIS A 120 -18.90 21.49 12.20
N CYS A 121 -20.03 20.82 12.03
CA CYS A 121 -21.13 21.24 11.17
C CYS A 121 -22.47 21.26 11.91
N THR A 122 -23.40 22.01 11.32
CA THR A 122 -24.80 22.00 11.76
C THR A 122 -25.47 20.66 11.45
N PRO A 123 -26.65 20.35 12.03
CA PRO A 123 -27.43 19.17 11.65
C PRO A 123 -27.73 19.04 10.15
N LYS A 124 -27.70 20.17 9.41
CA LYS A 124 -27.91 20.23 7.96
C LYS A 124 -26.61 20.03 7.15
N GLY A 125 -25.48 19.75 7.80
CA GLY A 125 -24.18 19.56 7.15
C GLY A 125 -23.50 20.85 6.71
N ILE A 126 -23.92 22.02 7.25
CA ILE A 126 -23.28 23.30 6.92
C ILE A 126 -22.08 23.52 7.82
N TYR A 127 -20.90 23.66 7.20
CA TYR A 127 -19.66 24.04 7.87
C TYR A 127 -19.42 25.53 7.69
N CYS A 128 -19.23 26.24 8.79
CA CYS A 128 -18.94 27.66 8.77
C CYS A 128 -17.93 28.03 9.86
N ARG A 129 -17.31 29.19 9.69
CA ARG A 129 -16.38 29.81 10.64
C ARG A 129 -16.71 31.30 10.73
N ARG A 130 -16.48 31.90 11.89
CA ARG A 130 -16.66 33.33 12.10
C ARG A 130 -15.62 34.14 11.31
N ASP A 131 -16.09 35.14 10.57
CA ASP A 131 -15.29 36.08 9.77
C ASP A 131 -15.84 37.50 9.99
N GLY A 132 -15.16 38.28 10.83
CA GLY A 132 -15.71 39.52 11.37
C GLY A 132 -17.03 39.27 12.12
N SER A 133 -18.07 40.06 11.83
CA SER A 133 -19.41 39.90 12.41
C SER A 133 -20.29 38.87 11.68
N ARG A 134 -19.76 38.12 10.70
CA ARG A 134 -20.54 37.20 9.88
C ARG A 134 -20.05 35.76 9.99
N ASN A 135 -20.95 34.83 9.71
CA ASN A 135 -20.62 33.41 9.58
C ASN A 135 -20.34 33.12 8.09
N ARG A 136 -19.11 32.74 7.76
CA ARG A 136 -18.71 32.38 6.40
C ARG A 136 -18.65 30.86 6.25
N ALA A 137 -19.19 30.34 5.14
CA ALA A 137 -19.05 28.94 4.81
C ALA A 137 -17.57 28.57 4.61
N LEU A 138 -17.15 27.44 5.16
CA LEU A 138 -15.80 26.92 4.96
C LEU A 138 -15.67 26.30 3.57
N HIS A 139 -14.63 26.68 2.83
CA HIS A 139 -14.35 26.08 1.53
C HIS A 139 -13.71 24.69 1.71
N PRO A 140 -13.84 23.78 0.71
CA PRO A 140 -13.29 22.42 0.81
C PRO A 140 -11.81 22.34 1.19
N GLY A 141 -10.97 23.27 0.71
CA GLY A 141 -9.54 23.31 1.06
C GLY A 141 -9.31 23.62 2.55
N GLU A 142 -10.04 24.59 3.09
CA GLU A 142 -9.97 24.96 4.52
C GLU A 142 -10.50 23.83 5.42
N LEU A 143 -11.54 23.12 4.97
CA LEU A 143 -12.05 21.94 5.67
C LEU A 143 -11.00 20.85 5.77
N LEU A 144 -10.33 20.54 4.65
CA LEU A 144 -9.29 19.52 4.62
C LEU A 144 -8.12 19.88 5.53
N GLU A 145 -7.70 21.15 5.54
CA GLU A 145 -6.65 21.65 6.42
C GLU A 145 -7.00 21.45 7.90
N ILE A 146 -8.21 21.83 8.31
CA ILE A 146 -8.69 21.65 9.68
C ILE A 146 -8.74 20.16 10.06
N PHE A 147 -9.22 19.28 9.16
CA PHE A 147 -9.25 17.83 9.40
C PHE A 147 -7.84 17.25 9.60
N LEU A 148 -6.89 17.63 8.75
CA LEU A 148 -5.51 17.15 8.84
C LEU A 148 -4.84 17.64 10.13
N GLU A 149 -5.06 18.89 10.51
CA GLU A 149 -4.52 19.46 11.75
C GLU A 149 -5.11 18.76 13.00
N SER A 150 -6.41 18.50 13.01
CA SER A 150 -7.06 17.80 14.12
C SER A 150 -6.57 16.36 14.26
N GLU A 151 -6.44 15.64 13.15
CA GLU A 151 -5.94 14.25 13.14
C GLU A 151 -4.46 14.19 13.53
N ALA A 152 -3.64 15.11 13.02
CA ALA A 152 -2.23 15.18 13.38
C ALA A 152 -2.02 15.41 14.88
N ARG A 153 -2.85 16.26 15.50
CA ARG A 153 -2.77 16.50 16.95
C ARG A 153 -3.20 15.28 17.77
N VAL A 154 -4.30 14.64 17.39
CA VAL A 154 -4.77 13.39 18.06
C VAL A 154 -3.72 12.29 17.92
N PHE A 155 -3.08 12.19 16.75
CA PHE A 155 -1.98 11.26 16.54
C PHE A 155 -0.78 11.58 17.44
N ALA A 156 -0.35 12.84 17.51
CA ALA A 156 0.77 13.26 18.35
C ALA A 156 0.53 12.95 19.83
N GLU A 157 -0.66 13.26 20.36
CA GLU A 157 -1.02 12.99 21.76
C GLU A 157 -1.01 11.48 22.07
N ARG A 158 -1.57 10.66 21.17
CA ARG A 158 -1.54 9.20 21.31
C ARG A 158 -0.12 8.64 21.23
N PHE A 159 0.71 9.20 20.35
CA PHE A 159 2.09 8.78 20.19
C PHE A 159 2.93 9.14 21.42
N GLU A 160 2.80 10.35 21.95
CA GLU A 160 3.49 10.78 23.18
C GLU A 160 3.08 9.90 24.37
N THR A 161 1.79 9.62 24.52
CA THR A 161 1.29 8.73 25.59
C THR A 161 1.86 7.31 25.46
N ALA A 162 1.89 6.75 24.25
CA ALA A 162 2.45 5.43 24.00
C ALA A 162 3.98 5.41 24.26
N ALA A 163 4.70 6.44 23.81
CA ALA A 163 6.15 6.56 24.02
C ALA A 163 6.50 6.73 25.50
N ALA A 164 5.70 7.48 26.26
CA ALA A 164 5.87 7.62 27.70
C ALA A 164 5.69 6.27 28.42
N SER A 165 4.63 5.51 28.08
CA SER A 165 4.40 4.17 28.64
C SER A 165 5.56 3.22 28.34
N ILE A 166 6.07 3.22 27.12
CA ILE A 166 7.23 2.39 26.74
C ILE A 166 8.48 2.78 27.54
N SER A 167 8.68 4.08 27.76
CA SER A 167 9.84 4.58 28.51
C SER A 167 9.78 4.16 29.98
N GLU A 168 8.60 4.27 30.60
CA GLU A 168 8.37 3.86 31.99
C GLU A 168 8.54 2.34 32.17
N GLU A 169 8.04 1.54 31.23
CA GLU A 169 8.24 0.10 31.23
C GLU A 169 9.71 -0.28 31.06
N LEU A 170 10.46 0.44 30.23
CA LEU A 170 11.89 0.21 30.00
C LEU A 170 12.73 0.58 31.23
N GLU A 171 12.40 1.68 31.92
CA GLU A 171 13.02 2.08 33.18
C GLU A 171 12.78 1.03 34.28
N SER A 172 11.54 0.54 34.41
CA SER A 172 11.19 -0.55 35.33
C SER A 172 11.98 -1.84 35.05
N LEU A 173 12.18 -2.16 33.76
CA LEU A 173 13.00 -3.31 33.35
C LEU A 173 14.49 -3.10 33.70
N GLU A 174 15.03 -1.91 33.47
CA GLU A 174 16.42 -1.58 33.83
C GLU A 174 16.64 -1.69 35.35
N ASP A 175 15.68 -1.24 36.14
CA ASP A 175 15.70 -1.37 37.60
C ASP A 175 15.64 -2.84 38.04
N SER A 176 14.74 -3.63 37.45
CA SER A 176 14.62 -5.07 37.72
C SER A 176 15.90 -5.83 37.36
N LEU A 177 16.48 -5.53 36.19
CA LEU A 177 17.73 -6.14 35.74
C LEU A 177 18.89 -5.74 36.66
N SER A 178 18.97 -4.47 37.03
CA SER A 178 19.98 -3.96 37.98
C SER A 178 19.85 -4.61 39.35
N ALA A 179 18.62 -4.80 39.86
CA ALA A 179 18.36 -5.49 41.10
C ALA A 179 18.78 -6.97 41.02
N THR A 180 18.48 -7.63 39.90
CA THR A 180 18.88 -9.02 39.63
C THR A 180 20.39 -9.16 39.57
N ILE A 181 21.10 -8.29 38.85
CA ILE A 181 22.57 -8.28 38.77
C ILE A 181 23.19 -8.05 40.15
N ARG A 182 22.64 -7.13 40.95
CA ARG A 182 23.10 -6.91 42.34
C ARG A 182 22.85 -8.14 43.22
N SER A 183 21.71 -8.82 43.07
CA SER A 183 21.43 -10.07 43.78
C SER A 183 22.43 -11.16 43.41
N MET A 184 22.70 -11.36 42.12
CA MET A 184 23.72 -12.29 41.64
C MET A 184 25.11 -11.94 42.16
N SER A 185 25.50 -10.66 42.13
CA SER A 185 26.80 -10.20 42.63
C SER A 185 26.94 -10.43 44.14
N ASN A 186 25.88 -10.19 44.91
CA ASN A 186 25.87 -10.45 46.34
C ASN A 186 26.00 -11.94 46.61
N GLU A 187 25.19 -12.79 45.98
CA GLU A 187 25.25 -14.25 46.14
C GLU A 187 26.60 -14.84 45.70
N LEU A 188 27.21 -14.33 44.63
CA LEU A 188 28.57 -14.70 44.23
C LEU A 188 29.62 -14.28 45.28
N GLY A 189 29.43 -13.12 45.93
CA GLY A 189 30.23 -12.69 47.07
C GLY A 189 30.09 -13.63 48.28
N TRP A 190 28.88 -14.14 48.55
CA TRP A 190 28.63 -15.16 49.57
C TRP A 190 29.22 -16.53 49.18
N ALA A 191 29.22 -16.89 47.89
CA ALA A 191 29.78 -18.12 47.35
C ALA A 191 31.32 -18.14 47.38
N GLN A 192 31.98 -17.00 47.19
CA GLN A 192 33.43 -16.90 47.34
C GLN A 192 33.88 -17.08 48.80
N SER A 193 33.00 -16.79 49.77
CA SER A 193 33.22 -17.03 51.20
C SER A 193 32.98 -18.49 51.62
N ASN A 194 32.33 -19.32 50.82
CA ASN A 194 32.11 -20.75 51.07
C ASN A 194 32.29 -21.56 49.78
N LEU A 195 33.53 -21.95 49.50
CA LEU A 195 33.96 -22.80 48.36
C LEU A 195 33.48 -24.27 48.48
N GLY A 196 32.23 -24.49 48.88
CA GLY A 196 31.67 -25.82 49.16
C GLY A 196 30.71 -26.37 48.10
N ASP A 197 30.05 -25.54 47.28
CA ASP A 197 28.97 -26.02 46.43
C ASP A 197 28.83 -25.26 45.10
N THR A 198 29.73 -25.55 44.17
CA THR A 198 29.70 -25.02 42.80
C THR A 198 28.49 -25.51 42.00
N SER A 199 27.90 -26.66 42.35
CA SER A 199 26.75 -27.24 41.65
C SER A 199 25.46 -26.45 41.87
N SER A 200 25.16 -26.09 43.13
CA SER A 200 23.95 -25.31 43.46
C SER A 200 23.97 -23.91 42.84
N THR A 201 25.17 -23.35 42.67
CA THR A 201 25.38 -22.05 42.02
C THR A 201 25.07 -22.12 40.52
N ILE A 202 25.50 -23.18 39.84
CA ILE A 202 25.20 -23.39 38.41
C ILE A 202 23.70 -23.61 38.20
N ASP A 203 23.05 -24.40 39.06
CA ASP A 203 21.60 -24.64 38.98
C ASP A 203 20.79 -23.35 39.18
N THR A 204 21.26 -22.49 40.08
CA THR A 204 20.64 -21.18 40.34
C THR A 204 20.83 -20.23 39.16
N ILE A 205 22.02 -20.20 38.55
CA ILE A 205 22.29 -19.41 37.34
C ILE A 205 21.43 -19.90 36.16
N LEU A 206 21.26 -21.22 36.00
CA LEU A 206 20.40 -21.80 34.98
C LEU A 206 18.92 -21.42 35.21
N ALA A 207 18.47 -21.40 36.46
CA ALA A 207 17.11 -20.98 36.80
C ALA A 207 16.87 -19.49 36.48
N TYR A 208 17.83 -18.61 36.79
CA TYR A 208 17.74 -17.20 36.43
C TYR A 208 17.82 -16.96 34.92
N SER A 209 18.75 -17.62 34.23
CA SER A 209 18.85 -17.54 32.77
C SER A 209 17.56 -17.98 32.08
N LYS A 210 16.92 -19.03 32.60
CA LYS A 210 15.64 -19.50 32.08
C LYS A 210 14.52 -18.49 32.33
N ARG A 211 14.47 -17.87 33.51
CA ARG A 211 13.48 -16.83 33.82
C ARG A 211 13.62 -15.63 32.90
N VAL A 212 14.85 -15.17 32.66
CA VAL A 212 15.12 -14.07 31.72
C VAL A 212 14.71 -14.44 30.29
N ASP A 213 14.97 -15.68 29.86
CA ASP A 213 14.52 -16.17 28.54
C ASP A 213 12.99 -16.17 28.44
N ASP A 214 12.30 -16.69 29.46
CA ASP A 214 10.84 -16.72 29.53
C ASP A 214 10.22 -15.30 29.51
N GLU A 215 10.78 -14.36 30.27
CA GLU A 215 10.35 -12.94 30.28
C GLU A 215 10.59 -12.25 28.93
N THR A 216 11.74 -12.49 28.31
CA THR A 216 12.06 -11.95 26.98
C THR A 216 11.10 -12.48 25.91
N ILE A 217 10.69 -13.74 26.03
CA ILE A 217 9.70 -14.36 25.15
C ILE A 217 8.33 -13.69 25.31
N ASP A 218 7.87 -13.48 26.55
CA ASP A 218 6.57 -12.85 26.84
C ASP A 218 6.52 -11.41 26.30
N ILE A 219 7.59 -10.62 26.48
CA ILE A 219 7.71 -9.27 25.91
C ILE A 219 7.63 -9.32 24.38
N GLY A 220 8.37 -10.24 23.76
CA GLY A 220 8.31 -10.43 22.31
C GLY A 220 6.90 -10.75 21.82
N ASP A 221 6.16 -11.60 22.54
CA ASP A 221 4.79 -11.97 22.17
C ASP A 221 3.81 -10.79 22.34
N ARG A 222 3.98 -9.96 23.39
CA ARG A 222 3.18 -8.73 23.58
C ARG A 222 3.44 -7.68 22.51
N LEU A 223 4.71 -7.39 22.21
CA LEU A 223 5.09 -6.45 21.16
C LEU A 223 4.50 -6.88 19.81
N ARG A 224 4.61 -8.18 19.47
CA ARG A 224 4.01 -8.73 18.25
C ARG A 224 2.48 -8.58 18.23
N ALA A 225 1.81 -8.83 19.36
CA ALA A 225 0.36 -8.66 19.45
C ALA A 225 -0.07 -7.21 19.18
N MET A 226 0.70 -6.22 19.66
CA MET A 226 0.48 -4.80 19.35
C MET A 226 0.71 -4.51 17.86
N PHE A 227 1.83 -4.97 17.27
CA PHE A 227 2.11 -4.73 15.86
C PHE A 227 1.08 -5.38 14.92
N ARG A 228 0.50 -6.53 15.29
CA ARG A 228 -0.54 -7.20 14.50
C ARG A 228 -1.89 -6.48 14.48
N GLN A 229 -2.16 -5.60 15.44
CA GLN A 229 -3.36 -4.75 15.43
C GLN A 229 -3.21 -3.57 14.46
N ASP A 230 -1.98 -3.30 14.04
CA ASP A 230 -1.64 -2.27 13.09
C ASP A 230 -1.54 -2.85 11.67
N THR A 231 -1.98 -2.09 10.66
CA THR A 231 -1.92 -2.52 9.25
C THR A 231 -0.59 -2.16 8.58
N ARG A 232 0.37 -1.68 9.37
CA ARG A 232 1.72 -1.32 8.91
C ARG A 232 2.53 -2.54 8.48
N GLU A 233 3.47 -2.31 7.57
CA GLU A 233 4.43 -3.34 7.11
C GLU A 233 5.28 -3.83 8.29
N ASP A 234 5.26 -5.14 8.52
CA ASP A 234 6.09 -5.82 9.53
C ASP A 234 7.27 -6.53 8.83
N PRO A 235 8.47 -5.93 8.83
CA PRO A 235 9.63 -6.50 8.14
C PRO A 235 10.13 -7.79 8.79
N VAL A 236 9.78 -8.07 10.06
CA VAL A 236 10.12 -9.32 10.73
C VAL A 236 9.22 -10.43 10.22
N ARG A 237 7.90 -10.19 10.16
CA ARG A 237 6.93 -11.12 9.58
C ARG A 237 7.31 -11.50 8.14
N ASP A 238 7.63 -10.52 7.30
CA ASP A 238 8.01 -10.77 5.90
C ASP A 238 9.28 -11.62 5.80
N ARG A 239 10.30 -11.31 6.61
CA ARG A 239 11.56 -12.06 6.64
C ARG A 239 11.33 -13.50 7.08
N GLU A 240 10.56 -13.72 8.14
CA GLU A 240 10.31 -15.06 8.67
C GLU A 240 9.38 -15.87 7.75
N LEU A 241 8.40 -15.23 7.09
CA LEU A 241 7.54 -15.85 6.07
C LEU A 241 8.37 -16.38 4.90
N LYS A 242 9.34 -15.56 4.43
CA LYS A 242 10.26 -15.94 3.36
C LYS A 242 11.13 -17.14 3.77
N LYS A 243 11.73 -17.10 4.96
CA LYS A 243 12.52 -18.23 5.50
C LYS A 243 11.67 -19.50 5.62
N LEU A 244 10.44 -19.38 6.11
CA LEU A 244 9.54 -20.52 6.21
C LEU A 244 9.26 -21.14 4.83
N THR A 245 9.00 -20.30 3.83
CA THR A 245 8.75 -20.75 2.46
C THR A 245 9.99 -21.45 1.88
N GLU A 246 11.19 -20.90 2.09
CA GLU A 246 12.46 -21.51 1.67
C GLU A 246 12.68 -22.89 2.34
N ASN A 247 12.48 -22.98 3.65
CA ASN A 247 12.59 -24.24 4.39
C ASN A 247 11.57 -25.28 3.93
N LEU A 248 10.32 -24.86 3.67
CA LEU A 248 9.29 -25.76 3.14
C LEU A 248 9.65 -26.27 1.75
N ILE A 249 10.20 -25.43 0.88
CA ILE A 249 10.69 -25.84 -0.45
C ILE A 249 11.78 -26.90 -0.32
N GLU A 250 12.72 -26.73 0.61
CA GLU A 250 13.79 -27.69 0.88
C GLU A 250 13.21 -29.02 1.38
N GLN A 251 12.41 -29.01 2.44
CA GLN A 251 11.78 -30.21 2.99
C GLN A 251 10.94 -30.98 1.96
N ILE A 252 10.11 -30.27 1.19
CA ILE A 252 9.30 -30.88 0.12
C ILE A 252 10.20 -31.46 -0.99
N SER A 253 11.34 -30.84 -1.27
CA SER A 253 12.25 -31.33 -2.32
C SER A 253 13.00 -32.59 -1.90
N GLU A 254 13.26 -32.75 -0.60
CA GLU A 254 13.97 -33.90 -0.04
C GLU A 254 13.04 -35.11 0.17
N ASP A 255 11.79 -34.87 0.55
CA ASP A 255 10.80 -35.92 0.82
C ASP A 255 10.00 -36.28 -0.45
N LYS A 256 10.21 -37.51 -0.93
CA LYS A 256 9.53 -38.03 -2.13
C LYS A 256 8.03 -38.20 -1.94
N ASP A 257 7.58 -38.60 -0.76
CA ASP A 257 6.17 -38.88 -0.51
C ASP A 257 5.36 -37.57 -0.50
N ILE A 258 5.93 -36.53 0.11
CA ILE A 258 5.35 -35.18 0.11
C ILE A 258 5.33 -34.60 -1.31
N LEU A 259 6.40 -34.78 -2.08
CA LEU A 259 6.48 -34.33 -3.45
C LEU A 259 5.40 -35.00 -4.33
N GLU A 260 5.21 -36.31 -4.19
CA GLU A 260 4.15 -37.05 -4.88
C GLU A 260 2.75 -36.57 -4.47
N ALA A 261 2.51 -36.34 -3.18
CA ALA A 261 1.26 -35.80 -2.67
C ALA A 261 0.93 -34.40 -3.25
N ILE A 262 1.94 -33.53 -3.38
CA ILE A 262 1.79 -32.19 -3.97
C ILE A 262 1.44 -32.27 -5.46
N LEU A 263 2.09 -33.18 -6.19
CA LEU A 263 1.80 -33.41 -7.60
C LEU A 263 0.40 -34.01 -7.80
N ALA A 264 -0.04 -34.87 -6.88
CA ALA A 264 -1.39 -35.43 -6.84
C ALA A 264 -2.47 -34.43 -6.35
N LYS A 265 -2.09 -33.20 -6.01
CA LYS A 265 -2.99 -32.15 -5.48
C LYS A 265 -3.72 -32.56 -4.18
N GLN A 266 -3.09 -33.39 -3.36
CA GLN A 266 -3.64 -33.73 -2.05
C GLN A 266 -3.57 -32.53 -1.09
N LYS A 267 -4.48 -32.49 -0.11
CA LYS A 267 -4.44 -31.48 0.95
C LYS A 267 -3.34 -31.85 1.94
N LEU A 268 -2.32 -31.00 2.01
CA LEU A 268 -1.31 -31.07 3.05
C LEU A 268 -1.72 -30.19 4.22
N SER A 269 -1.52 -30.70 5.43
CA SER A 269 -1.56 -29.89 6.65
C SER A 269 -0.13 -29.52 7.04
N TYR A 270 0.00 -28.40 7.72
CA TYR A 270 1.27 -27.91 8.24
C TYR A 270 1.09 -27.45 9.67
N THR A 271 2.11 -27.70 10.49
CA THR A 271 2.12 -27.33 11.91
C THR A 271 3.40 -26.55 12.20
N MET A 272 3.26 -25.29 12.60
CA MET A 272 4.39 -24.46 13.03
C MET A 272 4.83 -24.85 14.44
N ARG A 273 6.14 -24.91 14.68
CA ARG A 273 6.73 -25.05 16.01
C ARG A 273 7.90 -24.08 16.17
N GLY A 274 8.18 -23.65 17.40
CA GLY A 274 9.31 -22.77 17.70
C GLY A 274 9.10 -21.34 17.18
N LYS A 275 10.17 -20.71 16.70
CA LYS A 275 10.18 -19.29 16.30
C LYS A 275 9.14 -18.93 15.21
N PRO A 276 8.94 -19.71 14.14
CA PRO A 276 7.90 -19.42 13.15
C PRO A 276 6.48 -19.36 13.73
N ALA A 277 6.17 -20.20 14.72
CA ALA A 277 4.85 -20.21 15.37
C ALA A 277 4.57 -18.95 16.20
N ARG A 278 5.63 -18.25 16.65
CA ARG A 278 5.52 -16.98 17.39
C ARG A 278 5.38 -15.79 16.44
N GLU A 279 6.17 -15.79 15.37
CA GLU A 279 6.26 -14.65 14.43
C GLU A 279 5.14 -14.65 13.38
N LEU A 280 4.68 -15.81 12.94
CA LEU A 280 3.73 -15.96 11.84
C LEU A 280 2.35 -16.43 12.30
N THR A 281 1.32 -16.03 11.57
CA THR A 281 -0.05 -16.52 11.79
C THR A 281 -0.27 -17.88 11.10
N VAL A 282 -1.34 -18.58 11.46
CA VAL A 282 -1.72 -19.83 10.77
C VAL A 282 -1.98 -19.59 9.28
N GLU A 283 -2.55 -18.44 8.93
CA GLU A 283 -2.81 -18.02 7.55
C GLU A 283 -1.49 -17.79 6.79
N ASP A 284 -0.50 -17.17 7.43
CA ASP A 284 0.85 -16.99 6.86
C ASP A 284 1.51 -18.35 6.57
N GLY A 285 1.39 -19.30 7.49
CA GLY A 285 1.90 -20.65 7.29
C GLY A 285 1.22 -21.37 6.11
N GLN A 286 -0.10 -21.21 5.97
CA GLN A 286 -0.84 -21.76 4.82
C GLN A 286 -0.45 -21.09 3.51
N ALA A 287 -0.26 -19.77 3.51
CA ALA A 287 0.19 -19.01 2.36
C ALA A 287 1.60 -19.45 1.92
N ALA A 288 2.54 -19.59 2.87
CA ALA A 288 3.88 -20.12 2.63
C ALA A 288 3.86 -21.53 2.03
N LEU A 289 3.02 -22.43 2.56
CA LEU A 289 2.86 -23.78 2.03
C LEU A 289 2.28 -23.80 0.61
N ALA A 290 1.27 -22.96 0.35
CA ALA A 290 0.68 -22.83 -0.99
C ALA A 290 1.70 -22.31 -2.00
N GLU A 291 2.51 -21.33 -1.60
CA GLU A 291 3.57 -20.77 -2.42
C GLU A 291 4.70 -21.77 -2.69
N ALA A 292 5.18 -22.44 -1.65
CA ALA A 292 6.17 -23.51 -1.77
C ALA A 292 5.67 -24.62 -2.72
N SER A 293 4.42 -25.07 -2.53
CA SER A 293 3.77 -26.07 -3.39
C SER A 293 3.70 -25.62 -4.85
N ARG A 294 3.37 -24.35 -5.10
CA ARG A 294 3.34 -23.76 -6.45
C ARG A 294 4.73 -23.79 -7.09
N ILE A 295 5.75 -23.34 -6.36
CA ILE A 295 7.14 -23.32 -6.83
C ILE A 295 7.64 -24.72 -7.18
N ILE A 296 7.34 -25.71 -6.33
CA ILE A 296 7.73 -27.11 -6.57
C ILE A 296 7.00 -27.69 -7.79
N ARG A 297 5.68 -27.48 -7.92
CA ARG A 297 4.93 -27.91 -9.10
C ARG A 297 5.49 -27.30 -10.38
N ASP A 298 5.81 -26.01 -10.37
CA ASP A 298 6.41 -25.34 -11.52
C ASP A 298 7.81 -25.87 -11.82
N ARG A 299 8.60 -26.21 -10.79
CA ARG A 299 9.93 -26.81 -10.94
C ARG A 299 9.84 -28.20 -11.58
N GLU A 300 8.92 -29.05 -11.13
CA GLU A 300 8.68 -30.38 -11.73
C GLU A 300 8.08 -30.28 -13.13
N ASP A 301 7.12 -29.38 -13.37
CA ASP A 301 6.58 -29.14 -14.71
C ASP A 301 7.69 -28.72 -15.68
N ARG A 302 8.65 -27.89 -15.21
CA ARG A 302 9.82 -27.48 -15.98
C ARG A 302 10.75 -28.61 -16.37
N LYS A 303 10.88 -29.69 -15.59
CA LYS A 303 11.69 -30.87 -15.94
C LYS A 303 11.13 -31.63 -17.15
N ASN A 304 9.82 -31.51 -17.40
CA ASN A 304 9.18 -32.13 -18.56
C ASN A 304 9.50 -31.43 -19.89
N TYR A 305 10.13 -30.24 -19.86
CA TYR A 305 10.54 -29.53 -21.06
C TYR A 305 11.94 -29.96 -21.51
N LYS A 306 12.04 -30.46 -22.73
CA LYS A 306 13.30 -30.75 -23.41
C LYS A 306 13.48 -29.77 -24.56
N ALA A 307 14.38 -28.80 -24.37
CA ALA A 307 14.72 -27.83 -25.41
C ALA A 307 16.01 -28.24 -26.13
N LYS A 308 16.00 -28.18 -27.47
CA LYS A 308 17.16 -28.45 -28.33
C LYS A 308 17.36 -27.32 -29.34
N TRP A 309 18.61 -27.15 -29.78
CA TRP A 309 19.03 -26.17 -30.78
C TRP A 309 19.97 -26.86 -31.75
N VAL A 310 19.54 -27.03 -32.99
CA VAL A 310 20.25 -27.84 -33.98
C VAL A 310 20.17 -27.19 -35.35
N ALA A 311 21.06 -27.60 -36.28
CA ALA A 311 20.78 -27.33 -37.68
C ALA A 311 19.60 -28.20 -38.13
N PRO A 312 18.78 -27.74 -39.08
CA PRO A 312 17.71 -28.55 -39.65
C PRO A 312 18.18 -29.92 -40.16
N ALA A 313 19.42 -30.01 -40.67
CA ALA A 313 20.02 -31.26 -41.14
C ALA A 313 20.29 -32.29 -40.03
N ASP A 314 20.45 -31.84 -38.77
CA ASP A 314 20.74 -32.69 -37.61
C ASP A 314 19.46 -33.07 -36.84
N CYS A 315 18.28 -32.62 -37.30
CA CYS A 315 17.00 -33.03 -36.73
C CYS A 315 16.54 -34.38 -37.31
N SER A 316 15.88 -35.20 -36.49
CA SER A 316 15.18 -36.36 -37.03
C SER A 316 14.01 -35.92 -37.93
N PRO A 317 13.69 -36.67 -39.00
CA PRO A 317 12.59 -36.35 -39.91
C PRO A 317 11.26 -36.15 -39.20
N GLU A 318 10.97 -37.00 -38.21
CA GLU A 318 9.75 -36.97 -37.40
C GLU A 318 9.58 -35.66 -36.62
N ILE A 319 10.67 -35.11 -36.07
CA ILE A 319 10.64 -33.85 -35.32
C ILE A 319 10.47 -32.68 -36.28
N LEU A 320 11.09 -32.71 -37.46
CA LEU A 320 10.88 -31.68 -38.48
C LEU A 320 9.44 -31.66 -38.95
N ASP A 321 8.82 -32.82 -39.12
CA ASP A 321 7.40 -32.93 -39.46
C ASP A 321 6.50 -32.41 -38.33
N ALA A 322 6.81 -32.74 -37.07
CA ALA A 322 6.09 -32.21 -35.93
C ALA A 322 6.24 -30.69 -35.78
N ILE A 323 7.42 -30.14 -36.07
CA ILE A 323 7.66 -28.69 -36.08
C ILE A 323 6.89 -28.03 -37.23
N ALA A 324 6.97 -28.60 -38.44
CA ALA A 324 6.27 -28.08 -39.61
C ALA A 324 4.76 -28.07 -39.38
N ALA A 325 4.19 -29.15 -38.83
CA ALA A 325 2.78 -29.22 -38.46
C ALA A 325 2.39 -28.21 -37.37
N ALA A 326 3.26 -27.98 -36.38
CA ALA A 326 3.00 -27.02 -35.30
C ALA A 326 3.03 -25.56 -35.77
N VAL A 327 3.92 -25.22 -36.70
CA VAL A 327 4.11 -23.85 -37.20
C VAL A 327 3.26 -23.55 -38.43
N ALA A 328 2.79 -24.57 -39.15
CA ALA A 328 2.03 -24.44 -40.39
C ALA A 328 0.85 -23.48 -40.29
N GLY A 329 0.08 -23.50 -39.19
CA GLY A 329 -1.15 -22.72 -39.11
C GLY A 329 -2.05 -23.03 -40.31
N ASP A 330 -2.34 -22.01 -41.12
CA ASP A 330 -3.13 -22.12 -42.37
C ASP A 330 -2.28 -22.49 -43.62
N HIS A 331 -0.97 -22.65 -43.48
CA HIS A 331 -0.06 -22.99 -44.58
C HIS A 331 0.14 -24.50 -44.72
N ASP A 332 0.51 -24.96 -45.92
CA ASP A 332 0.84 -26.36 -46.16
C ASP A 332 2.11 -26.77 -45.38
N PRO A 333 2.02 -27.78 -44.47
CA PRO A 333 3.16 -28.29 -43.72
C PRO A 333 4.34 -28.73 -44.60
N ALA A 334 4.09 -29.24 -45.82
CA ALA A 334 5.16 -29.66 -46.73
C ALA A 334 6.00 -28.48 -47.22
N ARG A 335 5.37 -27.32 -47.43
CA ARG A 335 6.05 -26.07 -47.79
C ARG A 335 6.90 -25.55 -46.63
N VAL A 336 6.33 -25.54 -45.42
CA VAL A 336 7.04 -25.11 -44.21
C VAL A 336 8.25 -26.00 -43.94
N ARG A 337 8.13 -27.31 -44.14
CA ARG A 337 9.25 -28.25 -44.03
C ARG A 337 10.41 -27.91 -44.98
N LYS A 338 10.09 -27.58 -46.24
CA LYS A 338 11.10 -27.17 -47.24
C LYS A 338 11.79 -25.86 -46.86
N GLU A 339 11.05 -24.91 -46.30
CA GLU A 339 11.61 -23.63 -45.84
C GLU A 339 12.44 -23.78 -44.55
N LEU A 340 12.02 -24.66 -43.62
CA LEU A 340 12.78 -25.03 -42.41
C LEU A 340 14.12 -25.67 -42.75
N ALA A 341 14.20 -26.49 -43.80
CA ALA A 341 15.45 -27.09 -44.26
C ALA A 341 16.51 -26.04 -44.67
N GLY A 342 16.08 -24.85 -45.11
CA GLY A 342 16.95 -23.72 -45.45
C GLY A 342 17.32 -22.82 -44.26
N ALA A 343 16.82 -23.11 -43.05
CA ALA A 343 17.13 -22.32 -41.87
C ALA A 343 18.58 -22.54 -41.40
N PHE A 344 19.19 -21.50 -40.84
CA PHE A 344 20.54 -21.59 -40.27
C PHE A 344 20.53 -22.41 -38.97
N ARG A 345 19.57 -22.15 -38.08
CA ARG A 345 19.37 -22.91 -36.83
C ARG A 345 17.88 -22.98 -36.50
N VAL A 346 17.46 -24.06 -35.87
CA VAL A 346 16.11 -24.20 -35.31
C VAL A 346 16.21 -24.57 -33.85
N GLY A 347 15.53 -23.82 -33.00
CA GLY A 347 15.31 -24.13 -31.60
C GLY A 347 13.89 -24.62 -31.40
N TYR A 348 13.72 -25.73 -30.67
CA TYR A 348 12.40 -26.24 -30.33
C TYR A 348 12.37 -26.80 -28.90
N SER A 349 11.19 -26.75 -28.28
CA SER A 349 10.93 -27.31 -26.96
C SER A 349 9.84 -28.38 -27.05
N ILE A 350 10.11 -29.53 -26.45
CA ILE A 350 9.19 -30.66 -26.36
C ILE A 350 8.68 -30.76 -24.92
N TYR A 351 7.37 -30.90 -24.75
CA TYR A 351 6.73 -31.21 -23.47
C TYR A 351 5.92 -32.50 -23.61
N LYS A 352 6.21 -33.51 -22.77
CA LYS A 352 5.56 -34.84 -22.80
C LYS A 352 5.43 -35.42 -24.23
N GLY A 353 6.49 -35.30 -25.02
CA GLY A 353 6.57 -35.83 -26.40
C GLY A 353 5.99 -34.93 -27.50
N LYS A 354 5.35 -33.81 -27.17
CA LYS A 354 4.77 -32.88 -28.16
C LYS A 354 5.63 -31.62 -28.31
N VAL A 355 5.75 -31.11 -29.53
CA VAL A 355 6.41 -29.82 -29.79
C VAL A 355 5.51 -28.69 -29.30
N VAL A 356 6.02 -27.88 -28.37
CA VAL A 356 5.23 -26.81 -27.73
C VAL A 356 5.77 -25.42 -27.99
N ALA A 357 7.03 -25.29 -28.41
CA ALA A 357 7.60 -24.00 -28.80
C ALA A 357 8.65 -24.20 -29.90
N VAL A 358 8.70 -23.28 -30.86
CA VAL A 358 9.64 -23.28 -31.99
C VAL A 358 10.13 -21.86 -32.24
N ALA A 359 11.41 -21.73 -32.60
CA ALA A 359 12.00 -20.52 -33.13
C ALA A 359 13.07 -20.87 -34.17
N GLY A 360 12.92 -20.37 -35.39
CA GLY A 360 13.88 -20.52 -36.48
C GLY A 360 14.75 -19.28 -36.64
N LEU A 361 16.02 -19.49 -36.97
CA LEU A 361 16.94 -18.45 -37.41
C LEU A 361 17.31 -18.67 -38.88
N GLY A 362 17.08 -17.67 -39.71
CA GLY A 362 17.52 -17.61 -41.11
C GLY A 362 18.68 -16.63 -41.31
N LYS A 363 19.49 -16.88 -42.34
CA LYS A 363 20.51 -15.93 -42.83
C LYS A 363 20.21 -15.58 -44.28
N PRO A 364 19.26 -14.67 -44.54
CA PRO A 364 18.89 -14.31 -45.91
C PRO A 364 20.06 -13.63 -46.63
N ARG A 365 20.14 -13.85 -47.95
CA ARG A 365 21.14 -13.22 -48.83
C ARG A 365 21.01 -11.69 -48.77
N ALA A 366 22.13 -10.99 -48.90
CA ALA A 366 22.19 -9.53 -48.78
C ALA A 366 21.22 -8.81 -49.74
N ALA A 367 21.10 -9.28 -50.98
CA ALA A 367 20.18 -8.72 -51.98
C ALA A 367 18.70 -8.86 -51.57
N SER A 368 18.30 -10.03 -51.04
CA SER A 368 16.92 -10.28 -50.58
C SER A 368 16.57 -9.41 -49.37
N ARG A 369 17.51 -9.24 -48.44
CA ARG A 369 17.33 -8.41 -47.26
C ARG A 369 17.21 -6.92 -47.60
N ALA A 370 18.05 -6.42 -48.52
CA ALA A 370 17.99 -5.04 -48.99
C ALA A 370 16.64 -4.72 -49.68
N ARG A 371 16.14 -5.64 -50.51
CA ARG A 371 14.81 -5.52 -51.13
C ARG A 371 13.70 -5.49 -50.08
N LEU A 372 13.78 -6.34 -49.05
CA LEU A 372 12.77 -6.42 -47.99
C LEU A 372 12.71 -5.12 -47.17
N PHE A 373 13.84 -4.62 -46.68
CA PHE A 373 13.87 -3.38 -45.90
C PHE A 373 13.39 -2.17 -46.73
N LYS A 374 13.75 -2.11 -48.02
CA LYS A 374 13.26 -1.07 -48.95
C LYS A 374 11.74 -1.17 -49.16
N ARG A 375 11.20 -2.38 -49.37
CA ARG A 375 9.75 -2.61 -49.50
C ARG A 375 8.98 -2.19 -48.25
N MET A 376 9.57 -2.42 -47.07
CA MET A 376 8.96 -2.08 -45.78
C MET A 376 9.18 -0.62 -45.36
N GLY A 377 9.86 0.21 -46.17
CA GLY A 377 10.12 1.62 -45.86
C GLY A 377 11.03 1.87 -44.66
N ALA A 378 11.76 0.85 -44.19
CA ALA A 378 12.53 0.92 -42.94
C ALA A 378 13.78 1.80 -43.08
N SER A 379 14.01 2.71 -42.12
CA SER A 379 15.19 3.58 -42.08
C SER A 379 16.46 2.88 -41.57
N ALA A 380 16.31 1.70 -40.98
CA ALA A 380 17.41 0.91 -40.44
C ALA A 380 18.31 0.31 -41.54
N ASP A 381 19.64 0.36 -41.38
CA ASP A 381 20.58 -0.20 -42.35
C ASP A 381 20.43 -1.74 -42.45
N PRO A 382 20.03 -2.29 -43.62
CA PRO A 382 19.89 -3.73 -43.80
C PRO A 382 21.20 -4.49 -43.56
N LYS A 383 22.38 -3.88 -43.70
CA LYS A 383 23.67 -4.57 -43.48
C LYS A 383 23.93 -4.89 -42.00
N ALA A 384 23.33 -4.12 -41.09
CA ALA A 384 23.45 -4.32 -39.65
C ALA A 384 22.66 -5.54 -39.14
N PHE A 385 21.54 -5.88 -39.79
CA PHE A 385 20.61 -6.94 -39.35
C PHE A 385 20.81 -8.24 -40.14
N ARG A 386 21.80 -9.04 -39.76
CA ARG A 386 22.22 -10.21 -40.56
C ARG A 386 21.36 -11.46 -40.35
N VAL A 387 20.63 -11.52 -39.25
CA VAL A 387 19.88 -12.71 -38.83
C VAL A 387 18.39 -12.42 -38.86
N ARG A 388 17.63 -13.28 -39.54
CA ARG A 388 16.17 -13.24 -39.53
C ARG A 388 15.65 -14.23 -38.50
N VAL A 389 14.68 -13.83 -37.69
CA VAL A 389 13.91 -14.73 -36.84
C VAL A 389 12.63 -15.09 -37.58
N ASP A 390 12.46 -16.38 -37.84
CA ASP A 390 11.29 -16.94 -38.51
C ASP A 390 10.67 -18.02 -37.62
N TRP A 391 9.47 -18.48 -37.98
CA TRP A 391 8.87 -19.69 -37.38
C TRP A 391 8.73 -19.63 -35.86
N LEU A 392 8.33 -18.46 -35.34
CA LEU A 392 8.02 -18.27 -33.93
C LEU A 392 6.67 -18.90 -33.62
N TYR A 393 6.68 -19.96 -32.81
CA TYR A 393 5.46 -20.64 -32.39
C TYR A 393 5.52 -20.96 -30.90
N LEU A 394 4.37 -20.81 -30.23
CA LEU A 394 4.18 -21.20 -28.84
C LEU A 394 2.75 -21.70 -28.64
N HIS A 395 2.62 -22.97 -28.23
CA HIS A 395 1.35 -23.59 -27.94
C HIS A 395 0.62 -22.85 -26.79
N LYS A 396 -0.70 -22.71 -26.91
CA LYS A 396 -1.55 -21.92 -25.99
C LYS A 396 -1.38 -22.28 -24.52
N ASP A 397 -1.32 -23.56 -24.19
CA ASP A 397 -1.21 -24.07 -22.81
C ASP A 397 0.18 -23.86 -22.18
N HIS A 398 1.15 -23.40 -22.98
CA HIS A 398 2.54 -23.16 -22.57
C HIS A 398 2.92 -21.67 -22.64
N ARG A 399 1.95 -20.79 -22.90
CA ARG A 399 2.13 -19.33 -22.84
C ARG A 399 2.47 -18.89 -21.41
N LYS A 400 3.22 -17.79 -21.29
CA LYS A 400 3.69 -17.21 -20.01
C LYS A 400 4.57 -18.14 -19.14
N LYS A 401 4.94 -19.35 -19.60
CA LYS A 401 5.86 -20.26 -18.92
C LYS A 401 7.35 -20.05 -19.28
N GLY A 402 7.69 -18.93 -19.95
CA GLY A 402 9.07 -18.54 -20.28
C GLY A 402 9.81 -19.40 -21.30
N GLN A 403 9.16 -20.37 -21.94
CA GLN A 403 9.81 -21.34 -22.84
C GLN A 403 10.40 -20.68 -24.10
N LEU A 404 9.67 -19.72 -24.70
CA LEU A 404 10.15 -19.00 -25.87
C LEU A 404 11.37 -18.12 -25.55
N THR A 405 11.32 -17.39 -24.44
CA THR A 405 12.45 -16.57 -23.97
C THR A 405 13.70 -17.42 -23.76
N ARG A 406 13.56 -18.60 -23.14
CA ARG A 406 14.67 -19.54 -22.94
C ARG A 406 15.25 -20.06 -24.25
N LEU A 407 14.38 -20.41 -25.22
CA LEU A 407 14.79 -20.81 -26.56
C LEU A 407 15.55 -19.70 -27.27
N PHE A 408 15.00 -18.49 -27.27
CA PHE A 408 15.55 -17.33 -27.95
C PHE A 408 16.87 -16.86 -27.34
N THR A 409 17.00 -16.80 -26.02
CA THR A 409 18.26 -16.41 -25.35
C THR A 409 19.42 -17.31 -25.74
N LYS A 410 19.19 -18.64 -25.80
CA LYS A 410 20.22 -19.59 -26.25
C LYS A 410 20.49 -19.48 -27.76
N LEU A 411 19.47 -19.28 -28.58
CA LEU A 411 19.66 -18.99 -30.00
C LEU A 411 20.50 -17.72 -30.21
N ARG A 412 20.24 -16.66 -29.43
CA ARG A 412 20.99 -15.40 -29.46
C ARG A 412 22.46 -15.60 -29.11
N ALA A 413 22.76 -16.41 -28.08
CA ALA A 413 24.13 -16.74 -27.70
C ALA A 413 24.92 -17.42 -28.84
N LEU A 414 24.25 -18.24 -29.67
CA LEU A 414 24.87 -18.90 -30.81
C LEU A 414 25.29 -17.94 -31.94
N VAL A 415 24.74 -16.72 -31.99
CA VAL A 415 25.00 -15.77 -33.06
C VAL A 415 25.81 -14.53 -32.61
N LYS A 416 26.43 -14.59 -31.43
CA LYS A 416 27.48 -13.67 -30.91
C LYS A 416 27.29 -12.19 -31.32
N GLY A 417 26.33 -11.50 -30.71
CA GLY A 417 26.19 -10.03 -30.85
C GLY A 417 25.63 -9.54 -32.20
N GLN A 418 25.20 -10.42 -33.10
CA GLN A 418 24.54 -9.99 -34.34
C GLN A 418 23.16 -9.40 -34.06
N SER A 419 22.77 -8.38 -34.83
CA SER A 419 21.41 -7.82 -34.77
C SER A 419 20.42 -8.70 -35.52
N PHE A 420 19.21 -8.79 -34.99
CA PHE A 420 18.13 -9.63 -35.47
C PHE A 420 17.01 -8.80 -36.08
N PHE A 421 16.32 -9.35 -37.07
CA PHE A 421 15.05 -8.80 -37.54
C PHE A 421 14.00 -9.88 -37.70
N ALA A 422 12.73 -9.52 -37.59
CA ALA A 422 11.59 -10.40 -37.77
C ALA A 422 10.51 -9.68 -38.59
N VAL A 423 9.71 -10.42 -39.34
CA VAL A 423 8.56 -9.87 -40.07
C VAL A 423 7.33 -10.64 -39.62
N THR A 424 6.28 -9.90 -39.25
CA THR A 424 5.01 -10.48 -38.83
C THR A 424 3.84 -9.77 -39.50
N ARG A 425 2.69 -10.43 -39.63
CA ARG A 425 1.48 -9.80 -40.16
C ARG A 425 0.86 -8.88 -39.13
N ARG A 426 0.23 -7.79 -39.57
CA ARG A 426 -0.40 -6.78 -38.69
C ARG A 426 -1.55 -7.33 -37.82
N GLY A 427 -2.21 -8.41 -38.27
CA GLY A 427 -3.28 -9.08 -37.54
C GLY A 427 -2.82 -10.23 -36.63
N ASP A 428 -1.52 -10.53 -36.57
CA ASP A 428 -0.98 -11.61 -35.72
C ASP A 428 -0.59 -11.05 -34.35
N GLU A 429 -1.61 -10.78 -33.53
CA GLU A 429 -1.45 -10.22 -32.17
C GLU A 429 -0.50 -11.04 -31.31
N LEU A 430 -0.50 -12.37 -31.47
CA LEU A 430 0.37 -13.28 -30.74
C LEU A 430 1.85 -13.04 -31.10
N ALA A 431 2.16 -12.97 -32.38
CA ALA A 431 3.52 -12.71 -32.84
C ALA A 431 4.01 -11.32 -32.40
N HIS A 432 3.11 -10.32 -32.38
CA HIS A 432 3.42 -8.99 -31.84
C HIS A 432 3.76 -9.02 -30.34
N GLU A 433 2.97 -9.70 -29.52
CA GLU A 433 3.22 -9.87 -28.08
C GLU A 433 4.54 -10.59 -27.84
N MET A 434 4.79 -11.68 -28.58
CA MET A 434 6.02 -12.47 -28.49
C MET A 434 7.26 -11.66 -28.84
N LEU A 435 7.26 -10.93 -29.96
CA LEU A 435 8.39 -10.11 -30.40
C LEU A 435 8.69 -8.97 -29.41
N THR A 436 7.64 -8.32 -28.90
CA THR A 436 7.75 -7.26 -27.89
C THR A 436 8.35 -7.79 -26.59
N HIS A 437 7.91 -8.96 -26.12
CA HIS A 437 8.48 -9.63 -24.95
C HIS A 437 9.95 -10.02 -25.16
N LEU A 438 10.34 -10.38 -26.40
CA LEU A 438 11.73 -10.63 -26.80
C LEU A 438 12.54 -9.35 -27.03
N LYS A 439 11.98 -8.17 -26.70
CA LYS A 439 12.59 -6.83 -26.81
C LYS A 439 12.84 -6.34 -28.24
N PHE A 440 12.19 -6.94 -29.23
CA PHE A 440 12.18 -6.37 -30.58
C PHE A 440 11.36 -5.08 -30.59
N LYS A 441 11.80 -4.11 -31.38
CA LYS A 441 11.08 -2.86 -31.63
C LYS A 441 10.62 -2.80 -33.08
N PRO A 442 9.44 -2.24 -33.38
CA PRO A 442 9.07 -1.97 -34.76
C PRO A 442 10.13 -1.05 -35.40
N ALA A 443 10.50 -1.33 -36.64
CA ALA A 443 11.49 -0.54 -37.36
C ALA A 443 10.93 0.86 -37.65
N SER A 444 11.73 1.89 -37.42
CA SER A 444 11.38 3.26 -37.79
C SER A 444 11.26 3.38 -39.32
N LEU A 445 10.26 4.13 -39.77
CA LEU A 445 10.06 4.41 -41.19
C LEU A 445 10.93 5.59 -41.65
N SER A 446 11.30 5.60 -42.92
CA SER A 446 12.04 6.71 -43.56
C SER A 446 11.11 7.88 -43.89
N GLU A 447 11.61 9.12 -43.80
CA GLU A 447 10.85 10.33 -44.15
C GLU A 447 10.33 10.23 -45.60
N GLY A 448 9.01 10.32 -45.76
CA GLY A 448 8.33 10.17 -47.06
C GLY A 448 7.75 8.78 -47.36
N ALA A 449 8.04 7.77 -46.52
CA ALA A 449 7.29 6.51 -46.54
C ALA A 449 5.93 6.74 -45.87
N ALA A 450 4.91 7.06 -46.66
CA ALA A 450 3.53 7.07 -46.19
C ALA A 450 3.24 5.75 -45.46
N GLU A 451 2.48 5.80 -44.36
CA GLU A 451 1.74 4.64 -43.84
C GLU A 451 0.76 4.20 -44.93
N SER A 452 1.26 3.53 -45.97
CA SER A 452 0.41 2.88 -46.94
C SER A 452 -0.35 1.82 -46.17
N ALA A 453 -1.66 2.01 -46.08
CA ALA A 453 -2.62 1.07 -45.53
C ALA A 453 -2.56 -0.33 -46.21
N GLU A 454 -1.79 -0.49 -47.31
CA GLU A 454 -1.63 -1.74 -48.04
C GLU A 454 -0.54 -2.69 -47.49
N VAL A 455 0.33 -2.25 -46.57
CA VAL A 455 1.37 -3.15 -46.05
C VAL A 455 0.80 -4.00 -44.91
N SER A 456 0.40 -5.23 -45.22
CA SER A 456 -0.16 -6.22 -44.27
C SER A 456 0.87 -6.81 -43.29
N GLU A 457 2.14 -6.37 -43.35
CA GLU A 457 3.28 -6.87 -42.57
C GLU A 457 3.95 -5.73 -41.78
N ILE A 458 4.59 -6.06 -40.66
CA ILE A 458 5.39 -5.15 -39.83
C ILE A 458 6.78 -5.74 -39.66
N LEU A 459 7.80 -4.90 -39.87
CA LEU A 459 9.21 -5.24 -39.64
C LEU A 459 9.61 -4.89 -38.20
N TYR A 460 10.15 -5.87 -37.50
CA TYR A 460 10.72 -5.74 -36.16
C TYR A 460 12.23 -5.87 -36.20
N VAL A 461 12.93 -5.06 -35.42
CA VAL A 461 14.38 -5.05 -35.31
C VAL A 461 14.81 -5.16 -33.84
N LEU A 462 15.88 -5.90 -33.61
CA LEU A 462 16.56 -6.01 -32.31
C LEU A 462 18.04 -5.80 -32.54
N ALA A 463 18.58 -4.71 -31.98
CA ALA A 463 20.01 -4.45 -32.02
C ALA A 463 20.78 -5.55 -31.26
N GLY A 464 21.89 -6.00 -31.84
CA GLY A 464 22.87 -6.82 -31.14
C GLY A 464 23.40 -6.05 -29.92
N ALA A 465 23.61 -6.78 -28.82
CA ALA A 465 24.34 -6.26 -27.66
C ALA A 465 25.79 -6.72 -27.76
#